data_AF-A0A7J5AJ77-F1
#
_entry.id   AF-A0A7J5AJ77-F1
#
_cell.length_a   1.000
_cell.length_b   1.000
_cell.length_c   1.000
_cell.angle_alpha   90.00
_cell.angle_beta   90.00
_cell.angle_gamma   90.00
#
_symmetry.space_group_name_H-M   'P 1'
#
loop_
_entity.id
_entity.type
_entity.pdbx_description
1 polymer ?
#
loop_
_entity_poly.entity_id
_entity_poly.type
_entity_poly.pdbx_seq_one_letter_code
_entity_poly.pdbx_strand_id
1 'polypeptide(L)'
;MKKILLFCTLLLLCNFTFSQKSSTFKKVTSSNALAKIENISAEVVKNNFYLFITNKGGKKDTILLKKFEENKLPLQCKISPFMAKGIKLYSVSWIENKITETKLKTEDATTTLTEICDVTSKTKLLSNTQTVTKIKEIHFLDAKQTVSETIQKVRNEGFALSLTKEGDVILKNKTQENKMTYNPTENKFVNILITSTPKKKKQ
;
A
#
# COMPACT_ATOMS: atom_id res chain seq x y z
N MET A 1 74.37 20.59 22.35
CA MET A 1 72.89 20.73 22.20
C MET A 1 72.48 20.26 20.80
N LYS A 2 72.20 18.95 20.61
CA LYS A 2 71.78 18.37 19.31
C LYS A 2 70.88 17.13 19.47
N LYS A 3 70.33 16.89 20.69
CA LYS A 3 69.47 15.73 20.98
C LYS A 3 68.10 16.10 21.55
N ILE A 4 67.77 17.39 21.60
CA ILE A 4 66.45 17.88 22.06
C ILE A 4 65.51 18.21 20.87
N LEU A 5 66.03 18.25 19.64
CA LEU A 5 65.22 18.52 18.44
C LEU A 5 64.51 17.27 17.88
N LEU A 6 64.86 16.06 18.33
CA LEU A 6 64.24 14.82 17.84
C LEU A 6 63.02 14.37 18.66
N PHE A 7 62.81 14.96 19.85
CA PHE A 7 61.72 14.56 20.75
C PHE A 7 60.42 15.35 20.54
N CYS A 8 60.46 16.44 19.77
CA CYS A 8 59.26 17.23 19.43
C CYS A 8 58.58 16.81 18.10
N THR A 9 59.20 15.94 17.30
CA THR A 9 58.64 15.50 16.00
C THR A 9 57.90 14.16 16.05
N LEU A 10 57.89 13.46 17.20
CA LEU A 10 57.26 12.14 17.34
C LEU A 10 55.90 12.16 18.07
N LEU A 11 55.38 13.34 18.42
CA LEU A 11 54.11 13.51 19.13
C LEU A 11 52.92 13.93 18.23
N LEU A 12 53.07 13.86 16.90
CA LEU A 12 52.08 14.38 15.94
C LEU A 12 51.37 13.33 15.06
N LEU A 13 51.45 12.03 15.37
CA LEU A 13 50.88 10.98 14.51
C LEU A 13 49.76 10.10 15.12
N CYS A 14 49.20 10.45 16.28
CA CYS A 14 48.08 9.71 16.85
C CYS A 14 46.76 10.50 16.75
N ASN A 15 46.29 10.72 15.52
CA ASN A 15 44.85 10.92 15.26
C ASN A 15 44.39 9.76 14.39
N PHE A 16 43.99 8.65 15.01
CA PHE A 16 43.09 7.70 14.37
C PHE A 16 41.71 8.35 14.30
N THR A 17 41.45 9.14 13.27
CA THR A 17 40.07 9.45 12.90
C THR A 17 39.46 8.18 12.30
N PHE A 18 38.64 7.49 13.08
CA PHE A 18 37.66 6.56 12.55
C PHE A 18 36.70 7.40 11.70
N SER A 19 36.92 7.45 10.38
CA SER A 19 35.97 8.05 9.44
C SER A 19 34.78 7.12 9.32
N GLN A 20 33.87 7.17 10.29
CA GLN A 20 32.50 6.73 10.02
C GLN A 20 31.94 7.71 9.01
N LYS A 21 31.63 7.17 7.83
CA LYS A 21 30.89 7.79 6.74
C LYS A 21 29.64 8.46 7.29
N SER A 22 29.74 9.71 7.74
CA SER A 22 28.57 10.57 7.84
C SER A 22 28.27 11.00 6.41
N SER A 23 27.57 10.14 5.68
CA SER A 23 26.82 10.58 4.52
C SER A 23 26.10 11.84 4.96
N THR A 24 26.39 12.96 4.30
CA THR A 24 25.66 14.21 4.46
C THR A 24 24.18 13.85 4.44
N PHE A 25 23.58 13.79 5.63
CA PHE A 25 22.15 13.71 5.75
C PHE A 25 21.69 15.06 5.23
N LYS A 26 21.35 15.10 3.94
CA LYS A 26 20.46 16.14 3.43
C LYS A 26 19.36 16.23 4.47
N LYS A 27 19.27 17.39 5.10
CA LYS A 27 18.20 17.74 6.05
C LYS A 27 16.91 17.23 5.42
N VAL A 28 16.38 16.13 5.96
CA VAL A 28 15.15 15.53 5.46
C VAL A 28 14.12 16.60 5.70
N THR A 29 13.76 17.31 4.62
CA THR A 29 12.54 18.10 4.60
C THR A 29 11.46 17.11 4.98
N SER A 30 10.83 17.32 6.13
CA SER A 30 9.75 16.49 6.65
C SER A 30 8.77 16.19 5.52
N SER A 31 8.87 15.01 4.92
CA SER A 31 7.97 14.63 3.86
C SER A 31 6.67 14.22 4.54
N ASN A 32 5.61 14.99 4.35
CA ASN A 32 4.24 14.63 4.71
C ASN A 32 3.71 13.41 3.91
N ALA A 33 4.60 12.62 3.31
CA ALA A 33 4.28 11.47 2.49
C ALA A 33 4.08 10.23 3.36
N LEU A 34 2.92 9.60 3.21
CA LEU A 34 2.54 8.37 3.89
C LEU A 34 3.28 7.16 3.31
N ALA A 35 3.67 7.24 2.04
CA ALA A 35 4.56 6.29 1.37
C ALA A 35 5.31 7.00 0.24
N LYS A 36 6.52 6.55 -0.08
CA LYS A 36 7.32 7.09 -1.17
C LYS A 36 8.16 6.00 -1.83
N ILE A 37 8.20 6.01 -3.16
CA ILE A 37 9.11 5.18 -3.94
C ILE A 37 9.53 5.94 -5.19
N GLU A 38 10.82 5.90 -5.53
CA GLU A 38 11.36 6.63 -6.69
C GLU A 38 10.97 8.12 -6.67
N ASN A 39 10.30 8.59 -7.72
CA ASN A 39 9.79 9.95 -7.86
C ASN A 39 8.30 10.08 -7.50
N ILE A 40 7.70 9.05 -6.89
CA ILE A 40 6.29 8.97 -6.55
C ILE A 40 6.09 9.01 -5.04
N SER A 41 5.13 9.79 -4.56
CA SER A 41 4.73 9.83 -3.15
C SER A 41 3.21 9.77 -3.00
N ALA A 42 2.74 9.10 -1.95
CA ALA A 42 1.34 9.12 -1.55
C ALA A 42 1.18 10.11 -0.39
N GLU A 43 0.39 11.17 -0.57
CA GLU A 43 0.25 12.25 0.40
C GLU A 43 -1.20 12.69 0.53
N VAL A 44 -1.58 13.14 1.73
CA VAL A 44 -2.91 13.72 2.00
C VAL A 44 -2.79 15.24 2.01
N VAL A 45 -3.59 15.91 1.17
CA VAL A 45 -3.65 17.37 1.09
C VAL A 45 -5.12 17.80 1.17
N LYS A 46 -5.49 18.52 2.24
CA LYS A 46 -6.85 19.02 2.47
C LYS A 46 -7.91 17.91 2.30
N ASN A 47 -7.72 16.79 3.02
CA ASN A 47 -8.56 15.59 3.00
C ASN A 47 -8.59 14.79 1.68
N ASN A 48 -7.88 15.23 0.65
CA ASN A 48 -7.74 14.46 -0.57
C ASN A 48 -6.44 13.67 -0.52
N PHE A 49 -6.54 12.39 -0.83
CA PHE A 49 -5.40 11.49 -0.91
C PHE A 49 -4.95 11.35 -2.34
N TYR A 50 -3.71 11.75 -2.58
CA TYR A 50 -3.13 11.82 -3.90
C TYR A 50 -1.91 10.93 -4.01
N LEU A 51 -1.70 10.43 -5.22
CA LEU A 51 -0.41 9.98 -5.69
C LEU A 51 0.26 11.14 -6.44
N PHE A 52 1.31 11.71 -5.87
CA PHE A 52 2.14 12.74 -6.48
C PHE A 52 3.27 12.12 -7.29
N ILE A 53 3.53 12.66 -8.47
CA ILE A 53 4.57 12.22 -9.38
C ILE A 53 5.47 13.41 -9.66
N THR A 54 6.74 13.32 -9.24
CA THR A 54 7.72 14.39 -9.45
C THR A 54 8.46 14.15 -10.76
N ASN A 55 8.17 14.95 -11.78
CA ASN A 55 8.84 14.82 -13.08
C ASN A 55 10.16 15.60 -13.12
N LYS A 56 10.99 15.28 -14.12
CA LYS A 56 12.18 16.06 -14.45
C LYS A 56 11.78 17.53 -14.71
N GLY A 57 12.50 18.47 -14.11
CA GLY A 57 12.19 19.90 -14.18
C GLY A 57 11.21 20.41 -13.10
N GLY A 58 10.90 19.62 -12.08
CA GLY A 58 10.16 20.08 -10.89
C GLY A 58 8.64 20.15 -11.04
N LYS A 59 8.10 19.78 -12.21
CA LYS A 59 6.65 19.64 -12.42
C LYS A 59 6.12 18.47 -11.59
N LYS A 60 5.08 18.71 -10.78
CA LYS A 60 4.38 17.68 -10.02
C LYS A 60 3.05 17.35 -10.69
N ASP A 61 2.90 16.11 -11.12
CA ASP A 61 1.60 15.55 -11.52
C ASP A 61 0.91 14.88 -10.34
N THR A 62 -0.40 14.71 -10.44
CA THR A 62 -1.22 14.13 -9.37
C THR A 62 -2.27 13.16 -9.90
N ILE A 63 -2.46 12.04 -9.22
CA ILE A 63 -3.61 11.15 -9.39
C ILE A 63 -4.41 11.19 -8.07
N LEU A 64 -5.68 11.55 -8.12
CA LEU A 64 -6.57 11.48 -6.95
C LEU A 64 -6.93 10.02 -6.68
N LEU A 65 -6.52 9.50 -5.52
CA LEU A 65 -6.83 8.15 -5.08
C LEU A 65 -8.21 8.13 -4.42
N LYS A 66 -8.40 8.95 -3.38
CA LYS A 66 -9.63 9.02 -2.58
C LYS A 66 -9.84 10.39 -1.95
N LYS A 67 -11.09 10.76 -1.70
CA LYS A 67 -11.46 11.90 -0.84
C LYS A 67 -11.90 11.38 0.52
N PHE A 68 -11.40 11.98 1.59
CA PHE A 68 -11.77 11.65 2.96
C PHE A 68 -12.70 12.70 3.56
N GLU A 69 -13.51 12.25 4.51
CA GLU A 69 -14.09 13.14 5.51
C GLU A 69 -12.99 13.58 6.49
N GLU A 70 -13.19 14.71 7.17
CA GLU A 70 -12.20 15.25 8.11
C GLU A 70 -11.74 14.19 9.13
N ASN A 71 -10.43 14.20 9.43
CA ASN A 71 -9.77 13.33 10.42
C ASN A 71 -9.71 11.82 10.12
N LYS A 72 -10.10 11.37 8.91
CA LYS A 72 -9.86 9.98 8.46
C LYS A 72 -8.63 9.93 7.57
N LEU A 73 -7.47 9.58 8.14
CA LEU A 73 -6.22 9.43 7.39
C LEU A 73 -6.00 7.96 6.97
N PRO A 74 -5.38 7.71 5.80
CA PRO A 74 -4.96 6.36 5.42
C PRO A 74 -3.93 5.83 6.41
N LEU A 75 -4.08 4.57 6.81
CA LEU A 75 -3.11 3.84 7.61
C LEU A 75 -2.32 2.86 6.74
N GLN A 76 -1.09 2.56 7.15
CA GLN A 76 -0.24 1.55 6.51
C GLN A 76 -0.16 1.68 4.98
N CYS A 77 -0.03 2.91 4.48
CA CYS A 77 0.08 3.15 3.05
C CYS A 77 1.32 2.47 2.47
N LYS A 78 1.15 1.79 1.32
CA LYS A 78 2.22 1.14 0.59
C LYS A 78 2.09 1.45 -0.90
N ILE A 79 3.22 1.67 -1.55
CA ILE A 79 3.33 1.79 -3.01
C ILE A 79 4.24 0.66 -3.46
N SER A 80 3.78 -0.17 -4.40
CA SER A 80 4.52 -1.30 -4.93
C SER A 80 4.55 -1.25 -6.45
N PRO A 81 5.72 -1.10 -7.07
CA PRO A 81 5.85 -1.14 -8.52
C PRO A 81 5.77 -2.60 -8.98
N PHE A 82 5.18 -2.83 -10.15
CA PHE A 82 5.16 -4.14 -10.78
C PHE A 82 5.16 -3.99 -12.30
N MET A 83 5.52 -5.06 -12.99
CA MET A 83 5.50 -5.11 -14.45
C MET A 83 4.28 -5.89 -14.91
N ALA A 84 3.50 -5.34 -15.84
CA ALA A 84 2.40 -6.02 -16.50
C ALA A 84 2.57 -5.89 -18.01
N LYS A 85 2.78 -7.02 -18.71
CA LYS A 85 3.05 -7.04 -20.16
C LYS A 85 4.14 -6.05 -20.61
N GLY A 86 5.20 -5.92 -19.81
CA GLY A 86 6.33 -5.03 -20.10
C GLY A 86 6.10 -3.54 -19.75
N ILE A 87 4.91 -3.17 -19.27
CA ILE A 87 4.61 -1.83 -18.78
C ILE A 87 4.74 -1.79 -17.26
N LYS A 88 5.42 -0.76 -16.74
CA LYS A 88 5.58 -0.55 -15.29
C LYS A 88 4.34 0.16 -14.75
N LEU A 89 3.66 -0.50 -13.81
CA LEU A 89 2.49 0.01 -13.11
C LEU A 89 2.77 0.09 -11.61
N TYR A 90 1.90 0.79 -10.88
CA TYR A 90 2.05 0.97 -9.44
C TYR A 90 0.77 0.56 -8.72
N SER A 91 0.89 -0.34 -7.76
CA SER A 91 -0.17 -0.68 -6.81
C SER A 91 -0.02 0.18 -5.57
N VAL A 92 -1.04 0.97 -5.26
CA VAL A 92 -1.11 1.79 -4.05
C VAL A 92 -2.16 1.18 -3.14
N SER A 93 -1.76 0.78 -1.93
CA SER A 93 -2.68 0.21 -0.94
C SER A 93 -2.64 0.98 0.36
N TRP A 94 -3.76 1.03 1.05
CA TRP A 94 -3.88 1.61 2.39
C TRP A 94 -5.02 0.96 3.16
N ILE A 95 -5.02 1.18 4.47
CA ILE A 95 -6.00 0.65 5.40
C ILE A 95 -6.83 1.79 5.98
N GLU A 96 -8.13 1.53 6.13
CA GLU A 96 -9.07 2.33 6.90
C GLU A 96 -9.67 1.46 7.99
N ASN A 97 -9.59 1.90 9.25
CA ASN A 97 -10.20 1.19 10.37
C ASN A 97 -11.47 1.92 10.81
N LYS A 98 -12.49 1.16 11.18
CA LYS A 98 -13.72 1.66 11.77
C LYS A 98 -14.15 0.74 12.90
N ILE A 99 -14.17 1.29 14.11
CA ILE A 99 -14.73 0.62 15.27
C ILE A 99 -16.14 1.19 15.49
N THR A 100 -17.12 0.31 15.66
CA THR A 100 -18.49 0.67 16.03
C THR A 100 -18.86 -0.14 17.26
N GLU A 101 -19.20 0.55 18.34
CA GLU A 101 -19.50 -0.07 19.63
C GLU A 101 -20.92 0.29 20.09
N THR A 102 -21.59 -0.72 20.62
CA THR A 102 -22.85 -0.63 21.33
C THR A 102 -22.73 -1.43 22.62
N LYS A 103 -23.72 -1.33 23.52
CA LYS A 103 -23.71 -2.07 24.79
C LYS A 103 -23.60 -3.59 24.61
N LEU A 104 -24.12 -4.13 23.49
CA LEU A 104 -24.19 -5.58 23.26
C LEU A 104 -23.29 -6.06 22.12
N LYS A 105 -22.67 -5.15 21.37
CA LYS A 105 -21.97 -5.51 20.14
C LYS A 105 -20.84 -4.54 19.85
N THR A 106 -19.68 -5.09 19.53
CA THR A 106 -18.53 -4.37 19.00
C THR A 106 -18.21 -4.91 17.61
N GLU A 107 -18.10 -4.02 16.63
CA GLU A 107 -17.62 -4.31 15.29
C GLU A 107 -16.33 -3.55 15.02
N ASP A 108 -15.24 -4.28 14.83
CA ASP A 108 -13.94 -3.74 14.42
C ASP A 108 -13.70 -4.11 12.96
N ALA A 109 -13.88 -3.13 12.07
CA ALA A 109 -13.74 -3.29 10.63
C ALA A 109 -12.40 -2.71 10.15
N THR A 110 -11.61 -3.55 9.48
CA THR A 110 -10.42 -3.16 8.73
C THR A 110 -10.73 -3.25 7.24
N THR A 111 -10.72 -2.11 6.55
CA THR A 111 -10.92 -2.02 5.11
C THR A 111 -9.56 -1.76 4.44
N THR A 112 -9.13 -2.71 3.61
CA THR A 112 -7.97 -2.55 2.73
C THR A 112 -8.46 -2.06 1.36
N LEU A 113 -7.95 -0.90 0.95
CA LEU A 113 -8.18 -0.35 -0.38
C LEU A 113 -6.90 -0.50 -1.20
N THR A 114 -7.06 -0.87 -2.47
CA THR A 114 -5.96 -1.00 -3.42
C THR A 114 -6.35 -0.32 -4.73
N GLU A 115 -5.48 0.54 -5.22
CA GLU A 115 -5.60 1.25 -6.50
C GLU A 115 -4.40 0.90 -7.36
N ILE A 116 -4.63 0.37 -8.56
CA ILE A 116 -3.60 0.19 -9.57
C ILE A 116 -3.60 1.40 -10.48
N CYS A 117 -2.45 2.06 -10.59
CA CYS A 117 -2.27 3.28 -11.37
C CYS A 117 -1.23 3.08 -12.47
N ASP A 118 -1.50 3.66 -13.64
CA ASP A 118 -0.47 3.98 -14.61
C ASP A 118 -0.04 5.44 -14.42
N VAL A 119 1.18 5.59 -13.96
CA VAL A 119 1.80 6.89 -13.70
C VAL A 119 2.11 7.65 -15.01
N THR A 120 2.34 6.93 -16.11
CA THR A 120 2.66 7.52 -17.42
C THR A 120 1.44 8.21 -18.02
N SER A 121 0.30 7.50 -18.06
CA SER A 121 -0.97 8.07 -18.51
C SER A 121 -1.70 8.88 -17.44
N LYS A 122 -1.24 8.83 -16.18
CA LYS A 122 -1.85 9.50 -15.03
C LYS A 122 -3.27 9.02 -14.74
N THR A 123 -3.52 7.72 -14.93
CA THR A 123 -4.85 7.12 -14.79
C THR A 123 -4.90 6.05 -13.70
N LYS A 124 -6.10 5.88 -13.13
CA LYS A 124 -6.43 4.72 -12.30
C LYS A 124 -6.97 3.61 -13.20
N LEU A 125 -6.35 2.44 -13.13
CA LEU A 125 -6.65 1.29 -13.97
C LEU A 125 -7.63 0.33 -13.29
N LEU A 126 -7.48 0.14 -11.98
CA LEU A 126 -8.31 -0.75 -11.19
C LEU A 126 -8.39 -0.30 -9.74
N SER A 127 -9.60 -0.26 -9.20
CA SER A 127 -9.87 0.01 -7.79
C SER A 127 -10.47 -1.24 -7.14
N ASN A 128 -9.94 -1.64 -5.98
CA ASN A 128 -10.46 -2.76 -5.21
C ASN A 128 -10.60 -2.38 -3.74
N THR A 129 -11.60 -2.96 -3.08
CA THR A 129 -11.85 -2.78 -1.65
C THR A 129 -12.19 -4.11 -1.02
N GLN A 130 -11.52 -4.42 0.08
CA GLN A 130 -11.76 -5.61 0.90
C GLN A 130 -11.98 -5.16 2.34
N THR A 131 -13.06 -5.62 2.96
CA THR A 131 -13.33 -5.35 4.39
C THR A 131 -13.32 -6.64 5.18
N VAL A 132 -12.61 -6.65 6.29
CA VAL A 132 -12.66 -7.71 7.30
C VAL A 132 -13.20 -7.11 8.58
N THR A 133 -14.36 -7.58 9.04
CA THR A 133 -14.98 -7.13 10.29
C THR A 133 -14.94 -8.24 11.32
N LYS A 134 -14.28 -7.97 12.45
CA LYS A 134 -14.35 -8.80 13.65
C LYS A 134 -15.50 -8.31 14.51
N ILE A 135 -16.44 -9.19 14.80
CA ILE A 135 -17.67 -8.90 15.54
C ILE A 135 -17.61 -9.65 16.86
N LYS A 136 -17.77 -8.93 17.97
CA LYS A 136 -18.02 -9.48 19.30
C LYS A 136 -19.43 -9.10 19.72
N GLU A 137 -20.24 -10.09 20.10
CA GLU A 137 -21.63 -9.89 20.47
C GLU A 137 -21.91 -10.57 21.81
N ILE A 138 -22.57 -9.86 22.72
CA ILE A 138 -23.09 -10.39 23.97
C ILE A 138 -24.46 -11.00 23.64
N HIS A 139 -24.59 -12.29 23.85
CA HIS A 139 -25.84 -13.02 23.66
C HIS A 139 -26.36 -13.47 25.02
N PHE A 140 -27.55 -13.01 25.40
CA PHE A 140 -28.20 -13.44 26.63
C PHE A 140 -28.91 -14.77 26.43
N LEU A 141 -28.69 -15.69 27.36
CA LEU A 141 -29.26 -17.04 27.33
C LEU A 141 -30.62 -17.12 28.02
N ASP A 142 -31.03 -16.05 28.70
CA ASP A 142 -32.32 -15.94 29.36
C ASP A 142 -32.99 -14.58 29.08
N ALA A 143 -34.32 -14.54 29.24
CA ALA A 143 -35.12 -13.33 29.01
C ALA A 143 -34.88 -12.23 30.05
N LYS A 144 -34.31 -12.56 31.23
CA LYS A 144 -34.00 -11.61 32.29
C LYS A 144 -32.62 -10.96 32.13
N GLN A 145 -31.87 -11.37 31.09
CA GLN A 145 -30.50 -10.95 30.81
C GLN A 145 -29.53 -11.20 31.99
N THR A 146 -29.76 -12.28 32.76
CA THR A 146 -28.93 -12.61 33.92
C THR A 146 -27.74 -13.51 33.58
N VAL A 147 -27.86 -14.28 32.50
CA VAL A 147 -26.80 -15.15 31.97
C VAL A 147 -26.50 -14.75 30.53
N SER A 148 -25.23 -14.57 30.20
CA SER A 148 -24.79 -14.22 28.85
C SER A 148 -23.54 -14.98 28.43
N GLU A 149 -23.38 -15.15 27.13
CA GLU A 149 -22.14 -15.59 26.50
C GLU A 149 -21.62 -14.54 25.51
N THR A 150 -20.34 -14.63 25.15
CA THR A 150 -19.75 -13.78 24.11
C THR A 150 -19.54 -14.59 22.84
N ILE A 151 -20.21 -14.19 21.76
CA ILE A 151 -20.07 -14.78 20.45
C ILE A 151 -19.09 -13.95 19.62
N GLN A 152 -18.10 -14.62 19.00
CA GLN A 152 -17.15 -13.97 18.09
C GLN A 152 -17.38 -14.46 16.66
N LYS A 153 -17.48 -13.52 15.72
CA LYS A 153 -17.68 -13.81 14.29
C LYS A 153 -16.73 -12.95 13.45
N VAL A 154 -16.32 -13.47 12.30
CA VAL A 154 -15.56 -12.72 11.30
C VAL A 154 -16.34 -12.67 9.99
N ARG A 155 -16.62 -11.46 9.53
CA ARG A 155 -17.27 -11.17 8.25
C ARG A 155 -16.22 -10.63 7.28
N ASN A 156 -16.14 -11.22 6.10
CA ASN A 156 -15.25 -10.77 5.02
C ASN A 156 -16.11 -10.31 3.85
N GLU A 157 -15.81 -9.13 3.31
CA GLU A 157 -16.54 -8.50 2.22
C GLU A 157 -15.57 -8.04 1.13
N GLY A 158 -16.06 -8.00 -0.11
CA GLY A 158 -15.23 -7.65 -1.27
C GLY A 158 -14.28 -8.78 -1.69
N PHE A 159 -13.23 -8.42 -2.42
CA PHE A 159 -12.25 -9.35 -2.95
C PHE A 159 -10.86 -9.02 -2.43
N ALA A 160 -10.11 -10.04 -2.01
CA ALA A 160 -8.68 -9.90 -1.80
C ALA A 160 -7.98 -9.78 -3.14
N LEU A 161 -7.20 -8.70 -3.32
CA LEU A 161 -6.40 -8.49 -4.52
C LEU A 161 -4.99 -9.04 -4.31
N SER A 162 -4.54 -9.88 -5.23
CA SER A 162 -3.14 -10.28 -5.36
C SER A 162 -2.64 -10.04 -6.79
N LEU A 163 -1.34 -9.81 -6.91
CA LEU A 163 -0.65 -9.63 -8.19
C LEU A 163 0.22 -10.84 -8.46
N THR A 164 0.17 -11.37 -9.69
CA THR A 164 1.09 -12.42 -10.13
C THR A 164 2.45 -11.83 -10.51
N LYS A 165 3.44 -12.70 -10.77
CA LYS A 165 4.78 -12.25 -11.22
C LYS A 165 4.73 -11.60 -12.60
N GLU A 166 3.76 -12.00 -13.42
CA GLU A 166 3.50 -11.51 -14.77
C GLU A 166 2.71 -10.19 -14.78
N GLY A 167 2.22 -9.76 -13.61
CA GLY A 167 1.42 -8.55 -13.43
C GLY A 167 -0.07 -8.72 -13.65
N ASP A 168 -0.58 -9.96 -13.69
CA ASP A 168 -2.02 -10.22 -13.72
C ASP A 168 -2.62 -9.98 -12.32
N VAL A 169 -3.87 -9.54 -12.30
CA VAL A 169 -4.63 -9.30 -11.07
C VAL A 169 -5.52 -10.49 -10.78
N ILE A 170 -5.44 -10.99 -9.54
CA ILE A 170 -6.35 -12.00 -9.01
C ILE A 170 -7.22 -11.34 -7.93
N LEU A 171 -8.52 -11.36 -8.12
CA LEU A 171 -9.52 -10.91 -7.15
C LEU A 171 -10.23 -12.14 -6.59
N LYS A 172 -10.00 -12.46 -5.33
CA LYS A 172 -10.51 -13.68 -4.70
C LYS A 172 -11.34 -13.40 -3.46
N ASN A 173 -12.49 -14.05 -3.36
CA ASN A 173 -13.26 -14.14 -2.13
C ASN A 173 -13.57 -15.61 -1.80
N LYS A 174 -14.45 -15.87 -0.83
CA LYS A 174 -14.77 -17.25 -0.41
C LYS A 174 -15.43 -18.09 -1.51
N THR A 175 -16.13 -17.46 -2.44
CA THR A 175 -17.00 -18.14 -3.42
C THR A 175 -16.57 -17.96 -4.87
N GLN A 176 -15.73 -16.96 -5.16
CA GLN A 176 -15.41 -16.50 -6.50
C GLN A 176 -13.93 -16.14 -6.61
N GLU A 177 -13.35 -16.41 -7.78
CA GLU A 177 -12.00 -15.99 -8.16
C GLU A 177 -12.05 -15.41 -9.57
N ASN A 178 -11.72 -14.13 -9.72
CA ASN A 178 -11.64 -13.45 -11.00
C ASN A 178 -10.17 -13.15 -11.33
N LYS A 179 -9.75 -13.47 -12.55
CA LYS A 179 -8.41 -13.17 -13.06
C LYS A 179 -8.52 -12.13 -14.16
N MET A 180 -7.68 -11.10 -14.07
CA MET A 180 -7.64 -10.01 -15.04
C MET A 180 -6.22 -9.84 -15.56
N THR A 181 -6.09 -9.65 -16.86
CA THR A 181 -4.81 -9.36 -17.52
C THR A 181 -4.81 -7.93 -18.02
N TYR A 182 -3.65 -7.28 -17.93
CA TYR A 182 -3.47 -5.95 -18.46
C TYR A 182 -3.40 -5.97 -20.00
N ASN A 183 -4.24 -5.18 -20.65
CA ASN A 183 -4.19 -4.90 -22.08
C ASN A 183 -3.47 -3.56 -22.30
N PRO A 184 -2.22 -3.56 -22.82
CA PRO A 184 -1.44 -2.33 -23.00
C PRO A 184 -1.99 -1.44 -24.12
N THR A 185 -2.70 -2.00 -25.10
CA THR A 185 -3.31 -1.24 -26.21
C THR A 185 -4.46 -0.37 -25.72
N GLU A 186 -5.27 -0.90 -24.81
CA GLU A 186 -6.44 -0.21 -24.25
C GLU A 186 -6.16 0.48 -22.92
N ASN A 187 -4.98 0.24 -22.34
CA ASN A 187 -4.57 0.69 -21.01
C ASN A 187 -5.61 0.33 -19.93
N LYS A 188 -6.01 -0.95 -19.88
CA LYS A 188 -7.05 -1.46 -18.97
C LYS A 188 -6.79 -2.90 -18.55
N PHE A 189 -7.29 -3.27 -17.37
CA PHE A 189 -7.39 -4.68 -16.99
C PHE A 189 -8.67 -5.28 -17.57
N VAL A 190 -8.52 -6.40 -18.28
CA VAL A 190 -9.64 -7.14 -18.87
C VAL A 190 -9.76 -8.51 -18.21
N ASN A 191 -10.99 -8.97 -17.96
CA ASN A 191 -11.23 -10.30 -17.44
C ASN A 191 -10.70 -11.33 -18.46
N ILE A 192 -9.99 -12.34 -17.96
CA ILE A 192 -9.62 -13.48 -18.79
C ILE A 192 -10.90 -14.28 -19.02
N LEU A 193 -11.56 -14.04 -20.15
CA LEU A 193 -12.54 -14.99 -20.65
C LEU A 193 -11.79 -16.30 -20.87
N ILE A 194 -12.19 -17.34 -20.14
CA ILE A 194 -11.78 -18.70 -20.48
C ILE A 194 -12.40 -18.97 -21.86
N THR A 195 -11.66 -18.71 -22.94
CA THR A 195 -12.03 -19.22 -24.25
C THR A 195 -11.95 -20.73 -24.15
N SER A 196 -13.10 -21.36 -23.93
CA SER A 196 -13.24 -22.80 -23.88
C SER A 196 -12.76 -23.41 -25.20
N THR A 197 -11.68 -24.19 -25.08
CA THR A 197 -11.26 -25.34 -25.89
C THR A 197 -11.06 -25.20 -27.42
N PRO A 198 -9.93 -25.70 -27.97
CA PRO A 198 -9.79 -25.88 -29.40
C PRO A 198 -10.80 -26.92 -29.89
N LYS A 199 -11.57 -26.57 -30.94
CA LYS A 199 -12.36 -27.53 -31.72
C LYS A 199 -11.44 -28.69 -32.13
N LYS A 200 -11.67 -29.89 -31.58
CA LYS A 200 -11.16 -31.13 -32.17
C LYS A 200 -11.57 -31.16 -33.64
N LYS A 201 -10.60 -31.15 -34.55
CA LYS A 201 -10.81 -31.56 -35.94
C LYS A 201 -11.30 -33.00 -35.91
N LYS A 202 -12.52 -33.24 -36.42
CA LYS A 202 -12.93 -34.58 -36.85
C LYS A 202 -12.05 -34.95 -38.05
N GLN A 203 -11.26 -36.01 -37.91
CA GLN A 203 -10.89 -36.90 -39.01
C GLN A 203 -11.78 -38.12 -38.91
#